data_AF-A0A6C7C774-F1
#
_entry.id   AF-A0A6C7C774-F1
#
_cell.length_a   1.000
_cell.length_b   1.000
_cell.length_c   1.000
_cell.angle_alpha   90.00
_cell.angle_beta   90.00
_cell.angle_gamma   90.00
#
_symmetry.space_group_name_H-M   'P 1'
#
loop_
_entity.id
_entity.type
_entity.pdbx_description
1 polymer ?
#
loop_
_entity_poly.entity_id
_entity_poly.type
_entity_poly.pdbx_seq_one_letter_code
_entity_poly.pdbx_strand_id
1 'polypeptide(L)'
;MQMAMKKPHNDRYAIATLQAALDAGINFLNVANFYGMGRGEYRAGQALKERRDQAFLSVKCSAMFSPSGTFPGVGAIIGDRYPAMVMKLAAQ
;
A
#
# COMPACT_ATOMS: atom_id res chain seq x y z
N MET A 1 11.11 31.44 -3.64
CA MET A 1 10.98 30.33 -2.69
C MET A 1 10.84 29.04 -3.49
N GLN A 2 11.93 28.33 -3.71
CA GLN A 2 11.94 27.10 -4.52
C GLN A 2 11.41 25.96 -3.64
N MET A 3 10.23 25.46 -3.97
CA MET A 3 9.69 24.24 -3.37
C MET A 3 10.69 23.12 -3.65
N ALA A 4 11.43 22.71 -2.64
CA ALA A 4 12.32 21.56 -2.73
C ALA A 4 11.48 20.34 -3.13
N MET A 5 11.66 19.86 -4.36
CA MET A 5 11.10 18.59 -4.81
C MET A 5 11.53 17.52 -3.81
N LYS A 6 10.58 17.03 -3.00
CA LYS A 6 10.79 15.99 -2.01
C LYS A 6 11.40 14.78 -2.74
N LYS A 7 12.60 14.37 -2.33
CA LYS A 7 13.32 13.22 -2.92
C LYS A 7 12.34 12.04 -3.02
N PRO A 8 12.19 11.38 -4.18
CA PRO A 8 11.25 10.27 -4.30
C PRO A 8 11.61 9.21 -3.26
N HIS A 9 10.64 8.85 -2.43
CA HIS A 9 10.82 7.82 -1.41
C HIS A 9 11.18 6.51 -2.13
N ASN A 10 12.43 6.09 -2.03
CA ASN A 10 12.92 4.86 -2.63
C ASN A 10 12.23 3.67 -1.94
N ASP A 11 11.60 2.81 -2.74
CA ASP A 11 10.84 1.65 -2.29
C ASP A 11 11.65 0.74 -1.36
N ARG A 12 12.95 0.57 -1.64
CA ARG A 12 13.85 -0.25 -0.81
C ARG A 12 13.94 0.27 0.63
N TYR A 13 14.08 1.58 0.82
CA TYR A 13 14.14 2.16 2.16
C TYR A 13 12.80 2.05 2.87
N ALA A 14 11.69 2.28 2.15
CA ALA A 14 10.36 2.15 2.74
C ALA A 14 10.07 0.71 3.22
N ILE A 15 10.43 -0.28 2.40
CA ILE A 15 10.29 -1.71 2.76
C ILE A 15 11.17 -2.04 3.98
N ALA A 16 12.44 -1.61 3.98
CA ALA A 16 13.34 -1.85 5.10
C ALA A 16 12.84 -1.20 6.41
N THR A 17 12.26 0.00 6.33
CA THR A 17 11.64 0.65 7.50
C THR A 17 10.45 -0.13 8.02
N LEU A 18 9.59 -0.67 7.14
CA LEU A 18 8.46 -1.50 7.55
C LEU A 18 8.93 -2.80 8.21
N GLN A 19 9.96 -3.44 7.67
CA GLN A 19 10.58 -4.63 8.27
C GLN A 19 11.16 -4.33 9.66
N ALA A 20 11.93 -3.25 9.79
CA ALA A 20 12.49 -2.83 11.08
C ALA A 20 11.41 -2.50 12.11
N ALA A 21 10.28 -1.92 11.69
CA ALA A 21 9.14 -1.68 12.58
C ALA A 21 8.51 -2.98 13.08
N LEU A 22 8.31 -3.96 12.19
CA LEU A 22 7.82 -5.29 12.55
C LEU A 22 8.80 -6.01 13.48
N ASP A 23 10.11 -5.91 13.22
CA ASP A 23 11.16 -6.49 14.08
C ASP A 23 11.18 -5.85 15.47
N ALA A 24 10.77 -4.58 15.58
CA ALA A 24 10.59 -3.87 16.85
C ALA A 24 9.23 -4.15 17.53
N GLY A 25 8.40 -5.05 16.98
CA GLY A 25 7.10 -5.44 17.54
C GLY A 25 5.92 -4.58 17.13
N ILE A 26 6.10 -3.60 16.24
CA ILE A 26 4.99 -2.82 15.67
C ILE A 26 4.26 -3.68 14.66
N ASN A 27 3.01 -4.04 14.93
CA ASN A 27 2.26 -5.00 14.12
C ASN A 27 0.98 -4.43 13.47
N PHE A 28 0.59 -3.19 13.74
CA PHE A 28 -0.60 -2.58 13.12
C PHE A 28 -0.22 -1.78 11.87
N LEU A 29 -0.46 -2.36 10.69
CA LEU A 29 -0.19 -1.74 9.40
C LEU A 29 -1.47 -1.18 8.80
N ASN A 30 -1.45 0.10 8.43
CA ASN A 30 -2.61 0.78 7.87
C ASN A 30 -2.29 1.38 6.49
N VAL A 31 -2.97 0.90 5.46
CA VAL A 31 -2.71 1.26 4.05
C VAL A 31 -3.99 1.61 3.31
N ALA A 32 -3.86 2.18 2.12
CA ALA A 32 -4.99 2.48 1.25
C ALA A 32 -4.57 2.41 -0.22
N ASN A 33 -5.51 1.98 -1.07
CA ASN A 33 -5.31 1.87 -2.51
C ASN A 33 -5.14 3.23 -3.21
N PHE A 34 -5.74 4.31 -2.69
CA PHE A 34 -5.63 5.64 -3.30
C PHE A 34 -4.39 6.43 -2.87
N TYR A 35 -3.74 6.08 -1.76
CA TYR A 35 -2.53 6.77 -1.32
C TYR A 35 -1.35 6.44 -2.25
N GLY A 36 -0.90 7.45 -3.00
CA GLY A 36 0.18 7.28 -3.97
C GLY A 36 -0.13 6.21 -5.02
N MET A 37 -1.41 6.06 -5.40
CA MET A 37 -1.89 5.08 -6.39
C MET A 37 -1.49 3.63 -6.05
N GLY A 38 -1.70 3.19 -4.81
CA GLY A 38 -1.48 1.81 -4.38
C GLY A 38 -0.01 1.49 -4.04
N ARG A 39 0.91 2.45 -4.18
CA ARG A 39 2.33 2.25 -3.89
C ARG A 39 2.61 1.96 -2.40
N GLY A 40 1.73 2.43 -1.50
CA GLY A 40 1.78 2.07 -0.08
C GLY A 40 1.46 0.59 0.16
N GLU A 41 0.43 0.06 -0.49
CA GLU A 41 0.05 -1.35 -0.41
C GLU A 41 1.13 -2.26 -1.01
N TYR A 42 1.74 -1.85 -2.12
CA TYR A 42 2.87 -2.56 -2.71
C TYR A 42 4.02 -2.71 -1.70
N ARG A 43 4.47 -1.62 -1.08
CA ARG A 43 5.57 -1.65 -0.10
C ARG A 43 5.23 -2.50 1.11
N ALA A 44 4.01 -2.39 1.64
CA ALA A 44 3.54 -3.22 2.74
C ALA A 44 3.51 -4.71 2.36
N GLY A 45 3.03 -5.05 1.16
CA GLY A 45 3.01 -6.42 0.66
C GLY A 45 4.41 -7.00 0.55
N GLN A 46 5.36 -6.23 0.00
CA GLN A 46 6.76 -6.64 -0.08
C GLN A 46 7.43 -6.82 1.29
N ALA A 47 7.10 -5.97 2.27
CA ALA A 47 7.65 -6.08 3.62
C ALA A 47 7.10 -7.28 4.41
N LEU A 48 5.89 -7.75 4.07
CA LEU A 48 5.19 -8.85 4.73
C LEU A 48 5.43 -10.22 4.09
N LYS A 49 6.17 -10.31 2.98
CA LYS A 49 6.53 -11.60 2.38
C LYS A 49 7.16 -12.52 3.41
N GLU A 50 6.69 -13.77 3.47
CA GLU A 50 7.12 -14.81 4.42
C GLU A 50 6.84 -14.53 5.91
N ARG A 51 6.21 -13.40 6.25
CA ARG A 51 5.97 -12.98 7.65
C ARG A 51 4.62 -12.28 7.80
N ARG A 52 3.64 -12.75 7.02
CA ARG A 52 2.29 -12.16 6.97
C ARG A 52 1.59 -12.22 8.33
N ASP A 53 1.76 -13.30 9.06
CA ASP A 53 1.19 -13.54 10.39
C ASP A 53 1.67 -12.53 11.45
N GLN A 54 2.80 -11.84 11.24
CA GLN A 54 3.35 -10.85 12.17
C GLN A 54 2.60 -9.52 12.20
N ALA A 55 1.60 -9.31 11.33
CA ALA A 55 0.91 -8.03 11.22
C ALA A 55 -0.62 -8.13 11.22
N PHE A 56 -1.25 -7.22 11.96
CA PHE A 56 -2.63 -6.83 11.75
C PHE A 56 -2.69 -5.77 10.64
N LEU A 57 -3.44 -6.05 9.58
CA LEU A 57 -3.50 -5.21 8.40
C LEU A 57 -4.88 -4.57 8.24
N SER A 58 -4.91 -3.24 8.23
CA SER A 58 -6.10 -2.43 7.98
C SER A 58 -5.98 -1.73 6.63
N VAL A 59 -6.88 -2.04 5.70
CA VAL A 59 -6.90 -1.46 4.35
C VAL A 59 -8.11 -0.56 4.18
N LYS A 60 -7.90 0.62 3.60
CA LYS A 60 -8.99 1.50 3.16
C LYS A 60 -9.21 1.34 1.66
N CYS A 61 -10.45 1.04 1.30
CA CYS A 61 -10.87 0.90 -0.08
C CYS A 61 -11.60 2.16 -0.51
N SER A 62 -11.12 2.83 -1.56
CA SER A 62 -11.87 3.92 -2.20
C SER A 62 -12.08 3.66 -3.68
N ALA A 63 -13.03 4.38 -4.27
CA ALA A 63 -13.12 4.51 -5.72
C ALA A 63 -11.81 5.11 -6.24
N MET A 64 -11.14 4.41 -7.15
CA MET A 64 -10.02 4.97 -7.91
C MET A 64 -10.50 5.39 -9.29
N PHE A 65 -10.05 6.55 -9.74
CA PHE A 65 -10.26 7.00 -11.11
C PHE A 65 -9.50 6.10 -12.08
N SER A 66 -10.12 5.82 -13.22
CA SER A 66 -9.39 5.27 -14.36
C SER A 66 -8.26 6.24 -14.77
N PRO A 67 -7.12 5.75 -15.30
CA PRO A 67 -6.09 6.60 -15.91
C PRO A 67 -6.63 7.60 -16.95
N SER A 68 -7.81 7.33 -17.52
CA SER A 68 -8.54 8.23 -18.42
C SER A 68 -9.26 9.40 -17.74
N GLY A 69 -9.20 9.54 -16.42
CA GLY A 69 -9.87 10.61 -15.66
C GLY A 69 -11.39 10.45 -15.54
N THR A 70 -11.95 9.35 -16.04
CA THR A 70 -13.38 9.06 -15.97
C THR A 70 -13.77 8.63 -14.56
N PHE A 71 -14.78 9.28 -13.96
CA PHE A 71 -15.40 8.83 -12.72
C PHE A 71 -16.03 7.46 -13.02
N PRO A 72 -15.54 6.34 -12.44
CA PRO A 72 -16.25 5.09 -12.56
C PRO A 72 -17.57 5.29 -11.83
N GLY A 73 -18.71 4.99 -12.47
CA GLY A 73 -20.03 5.02 -11.82
C GLY A 73 -20.02 4.22 -10.52
N VAL A 74 -21.08 4.32 -9.71
CA VAL A 74 -21.21 3.76 -8.34
C VAL A 74 -20.85 2.27 -8.18
N GLY A 75 -20.66 1.52 -9.28
CA GLY A 75 -19.67 0.44 -9.35
C GLY A 75 -18.23 0.98 -9.33
N ALA A 76 -17.89 1.78 -8.31
CA ALA A 76 -16.51 2.07 -7.98
C ALA A 76 -15.76 0.74 -7.96
N ILE A 77 -14.49 0.71 -8.35
CA ILE A 77 -13.67 -0.49 -8.34
C ILE A 77 -13.51 -1.00 -6.88
N ILE A 78 -14.59 -1.53 -6.31
CA ILE A 78 -14.67 -2.64 -5.37
C ILE A 78 -14.53 -3.92 -6.22
N GLY A 79 -13.67 -3.87 -7.24
CA GLY A 79 -13.25 -5.04 -7.96
C GLY A 79 -12.30 -5.78 -7.04
N ASP A 80 -12.63 -7.02 -6.73
CA ASP A 80 -11.75 -8.21 -6.79
C ASP A 80 -10.25 -8.04 -7.16
N ARG A 81 -9.87 -7.02 -7.92
CA ARG A 81 -8.50 -6.69 -8.29
C ARG A 81 -7.69 -5.89 -7.28
N TYR A 82 -8.24 -5.00 -6.44
CA TYR A 82 -7.38 -3.99 -5.76
C TYR A 82 -7.60 -3.57 -4.30
N PRO A 83 -8.51 -4.12 -3.46
CA PRO A 83 -8.39 -3.98 -2.01
C PRO A 83 -7.50 -5.05 -1.35
N ALA A 84 -6.73 -5.81 -2.14
CA ALA A 84 -5.97 -6.98 -1.69
C ALA A 84 -4.54 -7.06 -2.27
N MET A 85 -3.98 -5.98 -2.85
CA MET A 85 -2.62 -6.05 -3.42
C MET A 85 -1.59 -6.45 -2.37
N VAL A 86 -1.67 -5.83 -1.19
CA VAL A 86 -0.86 -6.17 -0.03
C VAL A 86 -1.04 -7.63 0.41
N MET A 87 -2.26 -8.18 0.34
CA MET A 87 -2.53 -9.58 0.69
C MET A 87 -2.01 -10.55 -0.39
N LYS A 88 -2.16 -10.23 -1.67
CA LYS A 88 -1.64 -11.03 -2.80
C LYS A 88 -0.11 -11.08 -2.78
N LEU A 89 0.53 -9.96 -2.48
CA LEU A 89 1.99 -9.88 -2.43
C LEU A 89 2.57 -10.54 -1.17
N ALA A 90 1.89 -10.43 -0.02
CA ALA A 90 2.33 -11.06 1.21
C ALA A 90 2.10 -12.60 1.24
N ALA A 91 1.25 -13.12 0.34
CA ALA A 91 1.01 -14.55 0.18
C ALA A 91 1.98 -15.25 -0.80
N GLN A 92 2.86 -14.49 -1.45
CA GLN A 92 3.96 -14.98 -2.30
C GLN A 92 5.25 -15.04 -1.48
#